data_AF-A0A661XGZ1-F1
#
_entry.id   AF-A0A661XGZ1-F1
#
_cell.length_a   1.000
_cell.length_b   1.000
_cell.length_c   1.000
_cell.angle_alpha   90.00
_cell.angle_beta   90.00
_cell.angle_gamma   90.00
#
_symmetry.space_group_name_H-M   'P 1'
#
loop_
_entity.id
_entity.type
_entity.pdbx_description
1 polymer ?
#
loop_
_entity_poly.entity_id
_entity_poly.type
_entity_poly.pdbx_seq_one_letter_code
_entity_poly.pdbx_strand_id
1 'polypeptide(L)' 'MIGIISGNLISILILELLKKYKFIHLPQSVYYLNYLPINIRITDFILVDIVALILSLFATYFPARRASKIEPAMSLRYE' A
#
# COMPACT_ATOMS: atom_id res chain seq x y z
N MET A 1 -6.70 1.17 -7.64
CA MET A 1 -7.64 1.60 -6.56
C MET A 1 -8.08 0.45 -5.67
N ILE A 2 -8.56 -0.68 -6.22
CA ILE A 2 -8.96 -1.86 -5.41
C ILE A 2 -7.87 -2.28 -4.42
N GLY A 3 -6.60 -2.33 -4.86
CA GLY A 3 -5.47 -2.67 -3.99
C GLY A 3 -5.26 -1.73 -2.80
N ILE A 4 -5.53 -0.43 -2.96
CA ILE A 4 -5.42 0.56 -1.87
C ILE A 4 -6.52 0.29 -0.83
N ILE A 5 -7.75 0.09 -1.29
CA ILE A 5 -8.90 -0.19 -0.43
C ILE A 5 -8.69 -1.50 0.33
N SER A 6 -8.27 -2.57 -0.35
CA SER A 6 -8.01 -3.85 0.28
C SER A 6 -6.83 -3.79 1.25
N GLY A 7 -5.77 -3.05 0.90
CA GLY A 7 -4.62 -2.82 1.77
C GLY A 7 -5.01 -2.14 3.08
N ASN A 8 -5.76 -1.03 2.99
CA ASN A 8 -6.26 -0.30 4.15
C ASN A 8 -7.17 -1.18 5.03
N LEU A 9 -8.05 -1.97 4.42
CA LEU A 9 -8.91 -2.90 5.16
C LEU A 9 -8.11 -3.95 5.94
N ILE A 10 -7.09 -4.54 5.31
CA ILE A 10 -6.19 -5.52 5.94
C ILE A 10 -5.40 -4.86 7.08
N SER A 11 -4.87 -3.66 6.87
CA SER A 11 -4.14 -2.92 7.91
C SER A 11 -4.99 -2.66 9.15
N ILE A 12 -6.25 -2.23 8.97
CA ILE A 12 -7.18 -2.02 10.10
C ILE A 12 -7.44 -3.33 10.84
N LEU A 13 -7.69 -4.43 10.12
CA LEU A 13 -7.91 -5.74 10.72
C LEU A 13 -6.71 -6.19 11.56
N ILE A 14 -5.49 -6.03 11.04
CA ILE A 14 -4.25 -6.38 11.74
C ILE A 14 -4.07 -5.51 12.98
N LEU A 15 -4.35 -4.20 12.90
CA LEU A 15 -4.25 -3.29 14.04
C LEU A 15 -5.21 -3.67 15.18
N GLU A 16 -6.45 -4.03 14.85
CA GLU A 16 -7.44 -4.49 15.83
C GLU A 16 -7.04 -5.84 16.46
N LEU A 17 -6.52 -6.78 15.66
CA LEU A 17 -5.97 -8.04 16.16
C LEU A 17 -4.78 -7.80 17.11
N LEU A 18 -3.88 -6.88 16.77
CA LEU A 18 -2.70 -6.58 17.56
C LEU A 18 -3.06 -5.93 18.90
N LYS A 19 -4.07 -5.04 18.92
CA LYS A 19 -4.61 -4.45 20.15
C LYS A 19 -5.29 -5.50 21.04
N LYS A 20 -6.11 -6.38 20.45
CA LYS A 20 -6.94 -7.34 21.20
C LYS A 20 -6.12 -8.48 21.80
N TYR A 21 -5.19 -9.04 21.04
CA TYR A 21 -4.46 -10.23 21.43
C TYR A 21 -3.09 -9.94 22.05
N LYS A 22 -2.60 -8.69 21.98
CA LYS A 22 -1.29 -8.27 22.51
C LYS A 22 -0.19 -9.29 22.21
N PHE A 23 -0.13 -9.77 20.95
CA PHE A 23 0.76 -10.86 20.54
C PHE A 23 2.23 -10.65 20.96
N ILE A 24 2.67 -9.40 21.01
CA ILE A 24 4.01 -9.00 21.44
C ILE A 24 3.99 -8.78 22.95
N HIS A 25 4.36 -9.83 23.70
CA HIS A 25 4.62 -9.74 25.13
C HIS A 25 6.05 -9.24 25.34
N LEU A 26 6.22 -8.08 25.97
CA LEU A 26 7.55 -7.62 26.38
C LEU A 26 7.90 -8.26 27.73
N PRO A 27 9.09 -8.87 27.88
CA PRO A 27 9.54 -9.36 29.18
C PRO A 27 9.64 -8.17 30.15
N GLN A 28 8.83 -8.22 31.20
CA GLN A 28 8.70 -7.16 32.21
C GLN A 28 10.02 -6.84 32.95
N SER A 29 11.04 -7.68 32.81
CA SER A 29 12.36 -7.49 33.43
C SER A 29 13.21 -6.39 32.76
N VAL A 30 12.90 -5.97 31.54
CA VAL A 30 13.70 -4.98 30.78
C VAL A 30 12.88 -3.77 30.32
N TYR A 31 11.56 -3.90 30.16
CA TYR A 31 10.69 -2.84 29.68
C TYR A 31 9.58 -2.50 30.69
N TYR A 32 9.51 -1.23 31.11
CA TYR A 32 8.49 -0.68 32.01
C TYR A 32 7.06 -0.63 31.43
N LEU A 33 6.86 -1.07 30.18
CA LEU A 33 5.59 -1.04 29.47
C LEU A 33 5.03 -2.46 29.30
N ASN A 34 3.82 -2.69 29.84
CA ASN A 34 3.12 -3.98 29.78
C ASN A 34 2.67 -4.39 28.36
N TYR A 35 2.75 -3.50 27.37
CA TYR A 35 2.38 -3.74 25.97
C TYR A 35 3.03 -2.69 25.05
N LEU A 36 3.24 -3.06 23.79
CA LEU A 36 3.74 -2.12 22.77
C LEU A 36 2.66 -1.06 22.48
N PRO A 37 2.91 0.24 22.72
CA PRO A 37 1.93 1.27 22.40
C PRO A 37 1.85 1.46 20.88
N ILE A 38 0.77 0.98 20.28
CA ILE A 38 0.50 1.16 18.85
C ILE A 38 -0.02 2.59 18.65
N ASN A 39 0.78 3.45 17.99
CA ASN A 39 0.36 4.80 17.63
C ASN A 39 -0.16 4.82 16.19
N ILE A 40 -1.47 4.91 16.04
CA ILE A 40 -2.13 4.94 14.72
C ILE A 40 -2.30 6.40 14.31
N ARG A 41 -1.60 6.84 13.27
CA ARG A 41 -1.75 8.18 12.70
C ARG A 41 -2.45 8.07 11.35
N ILE A 42 -3.59 8.73 11.20
CA ILE A 42 -4.34 8.79 9.94
C ILE A 42 -3.47 9.39 8.82
N THR A 43 -2.56 10.30 9.17
CA THR A 43 -1.61 10.90 8.24
C THR A 43 -0.74 9.87 7.52
N ASP A 44 -0.37 8.77 8.19
CA ASP A 44 0.48 7.73 7.59
C ASP A 44 -0.29 6.98 6.49
N PHE A 45 -1.58 6.70 6.72
CA PHE A 45 -2.46 6.07 5.73
C PHE A 45 -2.66 6.96 4.50
N ILE A 46 -2.97 8.24 4.71
CA ILE A 46 -3.16 9.20 3.62
C ILE A 46 -1.89 9.33 2.77
N LEU A 47 -0.72 9.38 3.42
CA LEU A 47 0.56 9.54 2.73
C LEU A 47 0.90 8.32 1.87
N VAL A 48 0.68 7.10 2.40
CA VAL A 48 0.85 5.86 1.64
C VAL A 48 -0.11 5.81 0.45
N ASP A 49 -1.38 6.17 0.62
CA ASP A 49 -2.38 6.18 -0.45
C ASP A 49 -1.99 7.16 -1.57
N ILE A 50 -1.53 8.36 -1.24
CA ILE A 50 -1.06 9.36 -2.22
C ILE A 50 0.15 8.82 -3.00
N VAL A 51 1.14 8.25 -2.31
CA VAL A 51 2.33 7.69 -2.96
C VAL A 51 1.95 6.52 -3.88
N ALA A 52 1.06 5.64 -3.44
CA ALA A 52 0.57 4.52 -4.24
C ALA A 52 -0.17 5.00 -5.50
N LEU A 53 -1.00 6.04 -5.39
CA LEU A 53 -1.68 6.63 -6.55
C LEU A 53 -0.69 7.21 -7.55
N ILE A 54 0.29 7.99 -7.08
CA ILE A 54 1.33 8.58 -7.93
C ILE A 54 2.11 7.48 -8.66
N LEU A 55 2.56 6.45 -7.94
CA LEU A 55 3.29 5.33 -8.54
C LEU A 55 2.44 4.59 -9.57
N SER A 56 1.16 4.37 -9.29
CA SER A 56 0.25 3.71 -10.24
C SER A 56 0.07 4.52 -11.53
N LEU A 57 -0.03 5.85 -11.41
CA LEU A 57 -0.12 6.75 -12.56
C LEU A 57 1.16 6.70 -13.40
N PHE A 58 2.33 6.73 -12.78
CA PHE A 58 3.60 6.60 -13.50
C PHE A 58 3.73 5.24 -14.19
N ALA A 59 3.36 4.16 -13.50
CA ALA A 59 3.40 2.80 -14.03
C ALA A 59 2.47 2.62 -15.24
N THR A 60 1.31 3.28 -15.27
CA THR A 60 0.41 3.26 -16.44
C THR A 60 0.84 4.23 -17.54
N TYR A 61 1.34 5.41 -17.18
CA TYR A 61 1.69 6.45 -18.14
C TYR A 61 2.88 6.06 -19.03
N PHE A 62 3.92 5.46 -18.44
CA PHE A 62 5.12 5.06 -19.19
C PHE A 62 4.83 4.09 -20.35
N PRO A 63 4.13 2.96 -20.16
CA PRO A 63 3.79 2.06 -21.26
C PRO A 63 2.77 2.67 -22.22
N ALA A 64 1.78 3.43 -21.73
CA ALA A 64 0.79 4.08 -22.59
C ALA A 64 1.46 5.05 -23.59
N ARG A 65 2.43 5.83 -23.13
CA ARG A 65 3.23 6.73 -23.99
C ARG A 65 4.11 5.97 -24.98
N ARG A 66 4.56 4.76 -24.64
CA ARG A 66 5.31 3.90 -25.56
C ARG A 66 4.41 3.29 -26.62
N ALA A 67 3.21 2.86 -26.24
CA ALA A 67 2.22 2.28 -27.13
C ALA A 67 1.69 3.30 -28.16
N SER A 68 1.48 4.55 -27.77
CA SER A 68 0.99 5.59 -28.69
C SER A 68 1.97 5.99 -29.81
N LYS A 69 3.25 5.60 -29.68
CA LYS A 69 4.29 5.84 -30.70
C LYS A 69 4.51 4.65 -31.64
N ILE A 70 3.82 3.53 -31.43
CA ILE A 70 3.85 2.39 -32.35
C ILE A 70 2.96 2.75 -33.55
N GLU A 71 3.53 2.86 -34.74
CA GLU A 71 2.78 3.18 -35.96
C GLU A 71 1.70 2.12 -36.22
N PRO A 72 0.40 2.47 -36.17
CA PRO A 72 -0.69 1.51 -36.39
C PRO A 72 -0.70 0.92 -37.81
N ALA A 73 -0.02 1.58 -38.76
CA ALA A 73 0.10 1.12 -40.15
C ALA A 73 1.06 -0.08 -40.31
N MET A 74 2.06 -0.24 -39.42
CA MET A 74 2.98 -1.38 -39.45
C MET A 74 2.31 -2.64 -38.86
N SER A 75 1.46 -2.53 -37.83
CA SER A 75 0.80 -3.71 -37.26
C SER A 75 -0.22 -4.37 -38.20
N LEU A 76 -0.87 -3.61 -39.10
CA LEU A 76 -1.81 -4.16 -40.09
C LEU A 76 -1.12 -4.76 -41.33
N ARG A 77 0.14 -4.41 -41.61
CA ARG A 77 0.86 -4.89 -42.81
C ARG A 77 1.58 -6.23 -42.57
N TYR A 78 1.62 -6.68 -41.31
CA TYR A 78 2.16 -7.98 -40.89
C TYR A 78 1.06 -8.99 -40.48
N GLU A 79 -0.22 -8.64 -40.66
CA GLU A 79 -1.33 -9.61 -40.71
C GLU A 79 -1.62 -10.06 -42.14
#